data_AF-W2XR28-F1
#
_entry.id   AF-W2XR28-F1
#
_cell.length_a   1.000
_cell.length_b   1.000
_cell.length_c   1.000
_cell.angle_alpha   90.00
_cell.angle_beta   90.00
_cell.angle_gamma   90.00
#
_symmetry.space_group_name_H-M   'P 1'
#
loop_
_entity.id
_entity.type
_entity.pdbx_description
1 polymer ?
#
loop_
_entity_poly.entity_id
_entity_poly.type
_entity_poly.pdbx_seq_one_letter_code
_entity_poly.pdbx_strand_id
1 'polypeptide(L)'
;MSRELFETDNGDISSLRSTVVHFPGVESLRQVFEALWFYLTNMEISISERLGHITVREDYDMIDEGDPKFGGEPYVIVASNCADEDELYP
;
A
#
# COMPACT_ATOMS: atom_id res chain seq x y z
N MET A 1 2.72 17.32 6.28
CA MET A 1 1.51 16.57 6.68
C MET A 1 0.36 17.55 6.64
N SER A 2 -0.61 17.34 5.75
CA SER A 2 -1.85 18.14 5.67
C SER A 2 -3.05 17.21 5.88
N ARG A 3 -4.13 17.74 6.45
CA ARG A 3 -5.41 17.04 6.62
C ARG A 3 -6.51 17.95 6.13
N GLU A 4 -7.32 17.45 5.20
CA GLU A 4 -8.49 18.11 4.66
C GLU A 4 -9.73 17.36 5.13
N LEU A 5 -10.80 18.09 5.48
CA LEU A 5 -12.06 17.55 5.96
C LEU A 5 -13.16 17.92 4.97
N PHE A 6 -14.01 16.96 4.64
CA PHE A 6 -15.11 17.12 3.70
C PHE A 6 -16.37 16.57 4.36
N GLU A 7 -17.48 17.30 4.25
CA GLU A 7 -18.79 16.81 4.66
C GLU A 7 -19.45 16.17 3.44
N THR A 8 -19.94 14.94 3.61
CA THR A 8 -20.69 14.22 2.57
C THR A 8 -22.14 14.68 2.54
N ASP A 9 -22.86 14.38 1.46
CA ASP A 9 -24.29 14.72 1.33
C ASP A 9 -25.18 14.11 2.43
N ASN A 10 -24.69 13.09 3.13
CA ASN A 10 -25.36 12.43 4.25
C ASN A 10 -25.01 13.05 5.63
N GLY A 11 -24.14 14.07 5.67
CA GLY A 11 -23.65 14.70 6.89
C GLY A 11 -22.45 14.00 7.54
N ASP A 12 -21.91 12.94 6.93
CA ASP A 12 -20.69 12.28 7.43
C ASP A 12 -19.45 13.12 7.12
N ILE A 13 -18.50 13.20 8.05
CA ILE A 13 -17.22 13.90 7.83
C ILE A 13 -16.17 12.90 7.33
N SER A 14 -15.73 13.07 6.09
CA SER A 14 -14.60 12.36 5.49
C SER A 14 -13.31 13.17 5.66
N SER A 15 -12.17 12.51 5.84
CA SER A 15 -10.88 13.20 5.97
C SER A 15 -9.82 12.66 5.01
N LEU A 16 -9.17 13.54 4.27
CA LEU A 16 -8.01 13.23 3.44
C LEU A 16 -6.74 13.66 4.17
N ARG A 17 -5.87 12.70 4.50
CA ARG A 17 -4.56 12.97 5.07
C ARG A 17 -3.50 12.77 3.99
N SER A 18 -2.71 13.81 3.73
CA SER A 18 -1.60 13.76 2.79
C SER A 18 -0.27 13.97 3.50
N THR A 19 0.71 13.14 3.13
CA THR A 19 2.09 13.30 3.58
C THR A 19 3.05 13.10 2.44
N VAL A 20 4.08 13.94 2.43
CA VAL A 20 5.22 13.81 1.53
C VAL A 20 6.37 13.22 2.34
N VAL A 21 6.90 12.09 1.87
CA VAL A 21 8.10 11.46 2.42
C VAL A 21 9.23 11.67 1.42
N HIS A 22 10.34 12.25 1.89
CA HIS A 22 11.55 12.35 1.10
C HIS A 22 12.44 11.13 1.36
N PHE A 23 12.93 10.51 0.30
CA PHE A 23 13.86 9.39 0.37
C PHE A 23 15.27 9.89 0.00
N PRO A 24 16.16 10.15 0.98
CA PRO A 24 17.51 10.62 0.70
C PRO A 24 18.28 9.58 -0.12
N GLY A 25 18.96 10.03 -1.17
CA GLY A 25 19.76 9.14 -2.04
C GLY A 25 18.97 8.34 -3.06
N VAL A 26 17.65 8.56 -3.17
CA VAL A 26 16.85 8.01 -4.28
C VAL A 26 16.95 8.94 -5.49
N GLU A 27 17.21 8.33 -6.64
CA GLU A 27 17.48 9.05 -7.90
C GLU A 27 16.23 9.14 -8.80
N SER A 28 15.23 8.29 -8.57
CA SER A 28 14.00 8.28 -9.37
C SER A 28 12.79 7.70 -8.63
N LEU A 29 11.59 8.09 -9.06
CA LEU A 29 10.33 7.51 -8.57
C LEU A 29 10.24 6.00 -8.85
N ARG A 30 10.85 5.54 -9.94
CA ARG A 30 10.90 4.11 -10.31
C ARG A 30 11.57 3.27 -9.23
N GLN A 31 12.68 3.75 -8.64
CA GLN A 31 13.35 3.06 -7.54
C GLN A 31 12.43 2.91 -6.32
N VAL A 32 11.66 3.95 -5.98
CA VAL A 32 10.68 3.89 -4.88
C VAL A 32 9.58 2.89 -5.20
N PHE A 33 9.05 2.93 -6.43
CA PHE A 33 8.01 2.03 -6.89
C PHE A 33 8.47 0.57 -6.86
N GLU A 34 9.65 0.25 -7.40
CA GLU A 34 10.22 -1.10 -7.38
C GLU A 34 10.44 -1.61 -5.96
N ALA A 35 10.96 -0.75 -5.06
CA ALA A 35 11.16 -1.11 -3.65
C ALA A 35 9.83 -1.38 -2.93
N LEU A 36 8.82 -0.54 -3.17
CA LEU A 36 7.49 -0.72 -2.60
C LEU A 36 6.82 -1.98 -3.13
N TRP A 37 6.89 -2.21 -4.45
CA TRP A 37 6.37 -3.41 -5.10
C TRP A 37 7.02 -4.67 -4.52
N PHE A 38 8.34 -4.68 -4.42
CA PHE A 38 9.07 -5.77 -3.79
C PHE A 38 8.63 -6.02 -2.35
N TYR A 39 8.47 -4.96 -1.56
CA TYR A 39 8.01 -5.08 -0.18
C TYR A 39 6.59 -5.66 -0.08
N LEU A 40 5.64 -5.12 -0.84
CA LEU A 40 4.24 -5.54 -0.81
C LEU A 40 4.07 -6.99 -1.27
N THR A 41 4.76 -7.39 -2.35
CA THR A 41 4.69 -8.75 -2.91
C THR A 41 5.36 -9.81 -2.02
N ASN A 42 6.19 -9.40 -1.06
CA ASN A 42 6.84 -10.30 -0.10
C ASN A 42 6.30 -10.14 1.33
N MET A 43 5.28 -9.31 1.54
CA MET A 43 4.79 -9.00 2.88
C MET A 43 4.22 -10.25 3.58
N GLU A 44 3.44 -11.06 2.88
CA GLU A 44 2.84 -12.29 3.42
C GLU A 44 3.91 -13.26 3.93
N ILE A 45 4.94 -13.49 3.11
CA ILE A 45 6.10 -14.31 3.47
C ILE A 45 6.75 -13.73 4.73
N SER A 46 7.04 -12.43 4.72
CA SER A 46 7.71 -11.74 5.83
C SER A 46 6.93 -11.81 7.16
N ILE A 47 5.59 -11.71 7.11
CA ILE A 47 4.73 -11.82 8.30
C ILE A 47 4.70 -13.28 8.78
N SER A 48 4.51 -14.22 7.86
CA SER A 48 4.40 -15.65 8.17
C SER A 48 5.67 -16.20 8.80
N GLU A 49 6.83 -15.83 8.27
CA GLU A 49 8.14 -16.21 8.82
C GLU A 49 8.33 -15.68 10.24
N ARG A 50 7.94 -14.43 10.50
CA ARG A 50 8.01 -13.84 11.85
C ARG A 50 7.10 -14.55 12.85
N LEU A 51 6.02 -15.18 12.38
CA LEU A 51 5.13 -16.01 13.18
C LEU A 51 5.59 -17.47 13.30
N GLY A 52 6.68 -17.85 12.62
CA GLY A 52 7.25 -19.20 12.65
C GLY A 52 6.61 -20.16 11.63
N HIS A 53 5.87 -19.64 10.64
CA HIS A 53 5.25 -20.43 9.59
C HIS A 53 6.14 -20.49 8.35
N ILE A 54 6.06 -21.61 7.62
CA ILE A 54 6.67 -21.76 6.29
C ILE A 54 5.62 -21.37 5.26
N THR A 55 5.92 -20.35 4.46
CA THR A 55 5.08 -19.88 3.36
C THR A 55 5.85 -19.95 2.06
N VAL A 56 5.23 -20.51 1.02
CA VAL A 56 5.80 -20.65 -0.32
C VAL A 56 4.89 -19.91 -1.29
N ARG A 57 5.48 -19.15 -2.22
CA ARG A 57 4.74 -18.42 -3.24
C ARG A 57 4.62 -19.26 -4.50
N GLU A 58 3.39 -19.52 -4.93
CA GLU A 58 3.08 -20.45 -6.04
C GLU A 58 2.76 -19.75 -7.37
N ASP A 59 2.52 -18.44 -7.37
CA ASP A 59 1.94 -17.65 -8.46
C ASP A 59 2.94 -16.74 -9.21
N TYR A 60 4.24 -17.06 -9.13
CA TYR A 60 5.30 -16.27 -9.80
C TYR A 60 5.09 -16.09 -11.31
N ASP A 61 4.36 -17.01 -11.94
CA ASP A 61 4.09 -17.06 -13.39
C ASP A 61 3.02 -16.06 -13.83
N MET A 62 2.26 -15.44 -12.92
CA MET A 62 1.20 -14.47 -13.24
C MET A 62 1.71 -13.02 -13.30
N ILE A 63 2.99 -12.80 -13.04
CA ILE A 63 3.64 -11.48 -13.02
C ILE A 63 4.41 -11.27 -14.34
N ASP A 64 3.82 -11.67 -15.46
CA ASP A 64 4.33 -11.34 -16.79
C ASP A 64 3.74 -9.98 -17.24
N GLU A 65 4.50 -9.21 -18.01
CA GLU A 65 4.19 -7.84 -18.47
C GLU A 65 2.93 -7.73 -19.36
N GLY A 66 2.14 -8.79 -19.45
CA GLY A 66 0.98 -8.93 -20.32
C GLY A 66 -0.35 -9.26 -19.64
N ASP A 67 -0.46 -9.30 -18.30
CA ASP A 67 -1.78 -9.52 -17.67
C ASP A 67 -2.69 -8.28 -17.92
N PRO A 68 -3.76 -8.42 -18.72
CA PRO A 68 -4.67 -7.32 -19.05
C PRO A 68 -5.44 -6.76 -17.84
N LYS A 69 -5.35 -7.40 -16.66
CA LYS A 69 -5.90 -6.88 -15.40
C LYS A 69 -5.15 -5.64 -14.89
N PHE A 70 -3.89 -5.45 -15.29
CA PHE A 70 -3.07 -4.31 -14.89
C PHE A 70 -2.66 -3.52 -16.13
N GLY A 71 -3.66 -2.90 -16.77
CA GLY A 71 -3.49 -2.11 -17.99
C GLY A 71 -2.53 -0.93 -17.81
N GLY A 72 -1.25 -1.15 -18.13
CA GLY A 72 -0.37 -0.25 -18.88
C GLY A 72 0.03 1.11 -18.28
N GLU A 73 -0.61 1.60 -17.22
CA GLU A 73 -0.29 2.92 -16.66
C GLU A 73 0.01 2.82 -15.16
N PRO A 74 1.25 3.07 -14.72
CA PRO A 74 1.61 2.97 -13.32
C PRO A 74 1.02 4.16 -12.54
N TYR A 75 -0.10 3.94 -11.85
CA TYR A 75 -0.48 4.78 -10.72
C TYR A 75 -0.66 3.90 -9.48
N VAL A 76 0.09 4.26 -8.43
CA VAL A 76 -0.05 3.66 -7.11
C VAL A 76 -0.72 4.69 -6.21
N ILE A 77 -1.98 4.44 -5.86
CA ILE A 77 -2.62 5.06 -4.71
C ILE A 77 -2.50 4.05 -3.57
N VAL A 78 -1.43 4.11 -2.78
CA VAL A 78 -1.40 3.38 -1.50
C VAL A 78 -2.19 4.21 -0.49
N ALA A 79 -3.48 3.94 -0.39
CA ALA A 79 -4.24 4.26 0.80
C ALA A 79 -4.07 3.11 1.79
N SER A 80 -3.07 3.20 2.67
CA SER A 80 -3.07 2.38 3.89
C SER A 80 -3.94 3.12 4.90
N ASN A 81 -5.24 2.85 4.87
CA ASN A 81 -6.07 3.12 6.02
C ASN A 81 -5.70 2.08 7.08
N CYS A 82 -4.79 2.45 7.97
CA CYS A 82 -4.88 1.90 9.32
C CYS A 82 -6.19 2.46 9.87
N ALA A 83 -7.28 1.73 9.68
CA ALA A 83 -8.34 1.81 10.66
C ALA A 83 -7.68 1.29 11.95
N ASP A 84 -7.36 2.21 12.87
CA ASP A 84 -7.23 1.82 14.26
C ASP A 84 -8.62 1.27 14.63
N GLU A 85 -8.77 -0.05 14.59
CA GLU A 85 -9.95 -0.75 15.12
C GLU A 85 -9.93 -0.76 16.66
N ASP A 86 -9.09 0.07 17.29
CA ASP A 86 -8.89 0.13 18.74
C ASP A 86 -9.78 1.17 19.45
N GLU A 87 -10.76 1.80 18.77
CA GLU A 87 -11.80 2.60 19.45
C GLU A 87 -13.00 1.77 19.97
N LEU A 88 -12.82 0.45 20.18
CA LEU A 88 -13.76 -0.31 21.00
C LEU A 88 -13.42 -0.10 22.48
N TYR A 89 -14.15 0.79 23.15
CA TYR A 89 -14.69 0.73 24.53
C TYR A 89 -14.72 2.12 25.22
N PRO A 90 -15.89 2.60 25.68
CA PRO A 90 -15.99 3.29 26.96
C PRO A 90 -15.89 2.32 28.15
#